data_AF-A0A8R2D551-F1
#
_entry.id   AF-A0A8R2D551-F1
#
_cell.length_a   1.000
_cell.length_b   1.000
_cell.length_c   1.000
_cell.angle_alpha   90.00
_cell.angle_beta   90.00
_cell.angle_gamma   90.00
#
_symmetry.space_group_name_H-M   'P 1'
#
loop_
_entity.id
_entity.type
_entity.pdbx_description
1 polymer ?
#
loop_
_entity_poly.entity_id
_entity_poly.type
_entity_poly.pdbx_seq_one_letter_code
_entity_poly.pdbx_strand_id
1 'polypeptide(L)'
;MIINTILQLFVSVPGKRKKSGQVDVAMLYNAQPTESEMELFDEVQIVLTEASDVLSDLKHYLGADQYIRAAINNPSAEQNALTWEALMPRIRTLRQFYFFSQKI
;
A
#
# COMPACT_ATOMS: atom_id res chain seq x y z
N MET A 1 0.61 27.63 9.85
CA MET A 1 -0.80 27.81 9.45
C MET A 1 -1.07 27.13 8.09
N ILE A 2 -0.56 25.91 7.87
CA ILE A 2 -0.62 25.20 6.57
C ILE A 2 -1.23 23.80 6.75
N ILE A 3 -0.93 23.13 7.88
CA ILE A 3 -1.52 21.83 8.26
C ILE A 3 -3.05 21.89 8.43
N ASN A 4 -3.59 23.05 8.86
CA ASN A 4 -5.03 23.19 9.05
C ASN A 4 -5.81 23.24 7.73
N THR A 5 -5.17 23.58 6.61
CA THR A 5 -5.84 23.68 5.30
C THR A 5 -5.97 22.30 4.63
N ILE A 6 -4.95 21.44 4.77
CA ILE A 6 -4.98 20.05 4.26
C ILE A 6 -6.02 19.21 5.03
N LEU A 7 -6.17 19.43 6.35
CA LEU A 7 -7.21 18.79 7.15
C LEU A 7 -8.63 19.31 6.82
N GLN A 8 -8.78 20.57 6.43
CA GLN A 8 -10.08 21.12 6.02
C GLN A 8 -10.56 20.57 4.66
N LEU A 9 -9.64 20.23 3.75
CA LEU A 9 -9.98 19.48 2.53
C LEU A 9 -10.39 18.03 2.83
N PHE A 10 -9.85 17.42 3.88
CA PHE A 10 -10.25 16.08 4.33
C PHE A 10 -11.64 16.05 4.99
N VAL A 11 -12.13 17.19 5.53
CA VAL A 11 -13.40 17.28 6.26
C VAL A 11 -14.54 17.93 5.45
N SER A 12 -14.23 18.79 4.46
CA SER A 12 -15.24 19.60 3.76
C SER A 12 -15.81 18.98 2.48
N VAL A 13 -15.30 17.84 1.99
CA VAL A 13 -15.92 17.13 0.87
C VAL A 13 -17.13 16.34 1.40
N PRO A 14 -18.38 16.72 1.04
CA PRO A 14 -19.56 16.05 1.57
C PRO A 14 -19.54 14.60 1.12
N GLY A 15 -19.45 13.70 2.11
CA GLY A 15 -19.37 12.27 1.93
C GLY A 15 -20.48 11.75 1.03
N LYS A 16 -20.15 11.47 -0.24
CA LYS A 16 -20.87 10.46 -1.00
C LYS A 16 -20.42 9.11 -0.46
N ARG A 17 -21.10 8.64 0.60
CA ARG A 17 -21.16 7.21 0.90
C ARG A 17 -21.59 6.49 -0.37
N LYS A 18 -20.77 5.57 -0.94
CA LYS A 18 -21.29 4.36 -1.59
C LYS A 18 -20.25 3.29 -1.95
N LYS A 19 -20.72 2.07 -1.69
CA LYS A 19 -20.30 0.70 -2.03
C LYS A 19 -18.93 0.20 -1.53
N SER A 20 -19.05 -0.63 -0.50
CA SER A 20 -18.04 -1.51 0.10
C SER A 20 -17.13 -2.17 -0.92
N GLY A 21 -15.82 -1.87 -0.84
CA GLY A 21 -14.76 -2.64 -1.50
C GLY A 21 -13.79 -1.85 -2.36
N GLN A 22 -14.14 -0.61 -2.74
CA GLN A 22 -13.27 0.22 -3.58
C GLN A 22 -12.50 1.22 -2.69
N VAL A 23 -11.24 0.89 -2.42
CA VAL A 23 -10.29 1.81 -1.77
C VAL A 23 -9.84 2.77 -2.87
N ASP A 24 -10.59 3.86 -3.07
CA ASP A 24 -10.24 4.88 -4.04
C ASP A 24 -9.17 5.80 -3.45
N VAL A 25 -7.94 5.67 -3.95
CA VAL A 25 -6.89 6.71 -3.87
C VAL A 25 -7.24 7.93 -4.75
N ALA A 26 -8.43 7.94 -5.33
CA ALA A 26 -8.91 8.85 -6.37
C ALA A 26 -9.25 10.28 -5.91
N MET A 27 -8.91 10.69 -4.68
CA MET A 27 -9.23 12.04 -4.19
C MET A 27 -8.57 13.15 -5.04
N LEU A 28 -7.45 12.89 -5.71
CA LEU A 28 -6.76 13.88 -6.57
C LEU A 28 -7.20 13.87 -8.04
N TYR A 29 -7.89 12.85 -8.54
CA TYR A 29 -8.14 12.70 -10.00
C TYR A 29 -9.00 13.83 -10.59
N ASN A 30 -9.73 14.57 -9.75
CA ASN A 30 -10.54 15.73 -10.14
C ASN A 30 -10.14 17.02 -9.43
N ALA A 31 -9.03 17.02 -8.69
CA ALA A 31 -8.56 18.21 -8.00
C ALA A 31 -7.84 19.14 -9.00
N GLN A 32 -8.11 20.44 -8.89
CA GLN A 32 -7.50 21.48 -9.70
C GLN A 32 -6.59 22.31 -8.79
N PRO A 33 -5.29 21.99 -8.67
CA PRO A 33 -4.38 22.72 -7.80
C PRO A 33 -4.23 24.15 -8.28
N THR A 34 -4.14 25.08 -7.34
CA THR A 34 -3.70 26.44 -7.64
C THR A 34 -2.19 26.47 -7.94
N GLU A 35 -1.69 27.53 -8.57
CA GLU A 35 -0.26 27.66 -8.89
C GLU A 35 0.63 27.52 -7.65
N SER A 36 0.19 28.05 -6.50
CA SER A 36 0.90 27.93 -5.22
C SER A 36 0.84 26.53 -4.59
N GLU A 37 -0.07 25.66 -5.03
CA GLU A 37 -0.24 24.30 -4.51
C GLU A 37 0.33 23.24 -5.46
N MET A 38 0.69 23.61 -6.70
CA MET A 38 1.10 22.68 -7.76
C MET A 38 2.28 21.79 -7.36
N GLU A 39 3.31 22.37 -6.72
CA GLU A 39 4.48 21.61 -6.29
C GLU A 39 4.13 20.54 -5.24
N LEU A 40 3.35 20.92 -4.22
CA LEU A 40 2.87 19.98 -3.20
C LEU A 40 1.90 18.95 -3.80
N PHE A 41 1.06 19.37 -4.74
CA PHE A 41 0.12 18.50 -5.44
C PHE A 41 0.87 17.39 -6.19
N ASP A 42 1.91 17.75 -6.93
CA ASP A 42 2.73 16.80 -7.68
C ASP A 42 3.45 15.81 -6.75
N GLU A 43 4.01 16.29 -5.64
CA GLU A 43 4.64 15.42 -4.63
C GLU A 43 3.65 14.41 -4.03
N VAL A 44 2.46 14.88 -3.63
CA VAL A 44 1.43 14.00 -3.05
C VAL A 44 0.89 13.02 -4.10
N GLN A 45 0.74 13.46 -5.34
CA GLN A 45 0.24 12.60 -6.43
C GLN A 45 1.16 11.41 -6.70
N ILE A 46 2.48 11.61 -6.59
CA ILE A 46 3.46 10.51 -6.70
C ILE A 46 3.23 9.48 -5.58
N VAL A 47 3.11 9.94 -4.33
CA VAL A 47 2.90 9.06 -3.18
C VAL A 47 1.56 8.32 -3.27
N LEU A 48 0.49 8.97 -3.72
CA LEU A 48 -0.82 8.32 -3.89
C LEU A 48 -0.84 7.30 -5.04
N THR A 49 -0.08 7.56 -6.11
CA THR A 49 0.08 6.59 -7.20
C THR A 49 0.78 5.33 -6.69
N GLU A 50 1.89 5.48 -5.96
CA GLU A 50 2.59 4.36 -5.33
C GLU A 50 1.70 3.65 -4.28
N ALA A 51 0.85 4.38 -3.55
CA ALA A 51 -0.11 3.81 -2.62
C ALA A 51 -1.11 2.87 -3.32
N SER A 52 -1.56 3.22 -4.54
CA SER A 52 -2.46 2.39 -5.33
C SER A 52 -1.82 1.03 -5.66
N ASP A 53 -0.55 1.05 -6.06
CA ASP A 53 0.19 -0.17 -6.38
C ASP A 53 0.40 -1.03 -5.14
N VAL A 54 0.81 -0.42 -4.02
CA VAL A 54 0.97 -1.10 -2.73
C VAL A 54 -0.35 -1.75 -2.26
N LEU A 55 -1.48 -1.04 -2.41
CA LEU A 55 -2.79 -1.59 -2.08
C LEU A 55 -3.20 -2.75 -3.00
N SER A 56 -2.86 -2.68 -4.28
CA SER A 56 -3.08 -3.76 -5.23
C SER A 56 -2.27 -5.00 -4.83
N ASP A 57 -0.98 -4.83 -4.54
CA ASP A 57 -0.10 -5.91 -4.11
C ASP A 57 -0.56 -6.53 -2.79
N LEU A 58 -1.03 -5.71 -1.84
CA LEU A 58 -1.53 -6.18 -0.56
C LEU A 58 -2.79 -7.05 -0.72
N LYS A 59 -3.71 -6.69 -1.64
CA LYS A 59 -4.91 -7.47 -1.94
C LYS A 59 -4.58 -8.84 -2.54
N HIS A 60 -3.51 -8.92 -3.34
CA HIS A 60 -3.07 -10.15 -3.98
C HIS A 60 -1.97 -10.87 -3.19
N TYR A 61 -1.64 -10.39 -1.99
CA TYR A 61 -0.59 -10.98 -1.17
C TYR A 61 -1.00 -12.38 -0.70
N LEU A 62 -0.31 -13.39 -1.22
CA LEU A 62 -0.48 -14.77 -0.77
C LEU A 62 0.43 -15.03 0.45
N GLY A 63 -0.07 -15.79 1.42
CA GLY A 63 0.75 -16.32 2.52
C GLY A 63 1.58 -17.53 2.10
N ALA A 64 2.61 -17.87 2.88
CA ALA A 64 3.47 -19.04 2.67
C ALA A 64 3.24 -20.15 3.71
N ASP A 65 2.11 -20.12 4.40
CA ASP A 65 1.82 -20.97 5.55
C ASP A 65 1.90 -22.46 5.21
N GLN A 66 1.49 -22.86 4.00
CA GLN A 66 1.63 -24.24 3.52
C GLN A 66 3.09 -24.72 3.52
N TYR A 67 4.03 -23.87 3.11
CA TYR A 67 5.46 -24.20 3.05
C TYR A 67 6.06 -24.25 4.46
N ILE A 68 5.71 -23.26 5.30
CA ILE A 68 6.15 -23.21 6.71
C ILE A 68 5.67 -24.46 7.45
N ARG A 69 4.39 -24.82 7.31
CA ARG A 69 3.81 -26.03 7.93
C ARG A 69 4.51 -27.29 7.43
N ALA A 70 4.77 -27.39 6.13
CA ALA A 70 5.46 -28.54 5.55
C ALA A 70 6.90 -28.69 6.10
N ALA A 71 7.66 -27.59 6.23
CA ALA A 71 9.00 -27.61 6.84
C ALA A 71 8.98 -27.96 8.34
N ILE A 72 8.00 -27.49 9.09
CA ILE A 72 7.85 -27.84 10.51
C ILE A 72 7.50 -29.33 10.67
N ASN A 73 6.57 -29.83 9.86
CA ASN A 73 6.11 -31.22 9.93
C ASN A 73 7.15 -32.22 9.41
N ASN A 74 7.94 -31.84 8.41
CA ASN A 74 9.00 -32.65 7.83
C ASN A 74 10.29 -31.83 7.70
N PRO A 75 11.08 -31.72 8.79
CA PRO A 75 12.32 -30.96 8.76
C PRO A 75 13.40 -31.70 7.97
N SER A 76 13.53 -31.35 6.69
CA SER A 76 14.56 -31.86 5.78
C SER A 76 15.25 -30.71 5.03
N ALA A 77 16.45 -30.95 4.53
CA ALA A 77 17.20 -29.94 3.76
C ALA A 77 16.42 -29.51 2.50
N GLU A 78 15.79 -30.46 1.81
CA GLU A 78 14.95 -30.21 0.64
C GLU A 78 13.73 -29.36 0.99
N GLN A 79 13.00 -29.72 2.04
CA GLN A 79 11.79 -29.00 2.46
C GLN A 79 12.13 -27.58 2.94
N ASN A 80 13.26 -27.40 3.61
CA ASN A 80 13.76 -26.09 4.02
C ASN A 80 14.13 -25.21 2.82
N ALA A 81 14.78 -25.78 1.79
CA ALA A 81 15.11 -25.05 0.57
C ALA A 81 13.85 -24.56 -0.16
N LEU A 82 12.86 -25.43 -0.37
CA LEU A 82 11.57 -25.07 -0.97
C LEU A 82 10.85 -23.96 -0.17
N THR A 83 10.89 -24.06 1.16
CA THR A 83 10.27 -23.07 2.04
C THR A 83 10.98 -21.73 1.96
N TRP A 84 12.32 -21.74 1.93
CA TRP A 84 13.13 -20.54 1.76
C TRP A 84 12.83 -19.83 0.43
N GLU A 85 12.83 -20.57 -0.68
CA GLU A 85 12.51 -20.04 -2.01
C GLU A 85 11.10 -19.43 -2.06
N ALA A 86 10.13 -20.07 -1.43
CA ALA A 86 8.76 -19.57 -1.37
C ALA A 86 8.60 -18.33 -0.47
N LEU A 87 9.40 -18.21 0.60
CA LEU A 87 9.33 -17.11 1.56
C LEU A 87 10.03 -15.84 1.07
N MET A 88 11.20 -15.97 0.42
CA MET A 88 12.01 -14.81 0.02
C MET A 88 11.25 -13.73 -0.77
N PRO A 89 10.49 -14.04 -1.85
CA PRO A 89 9.74 -13.01 -2.57
C PRO A 89 8.68 -12.36 -1.67
N ARG A 90 8.02 -13.13 -0.80
CA ARG A 90 6.95 -12.63 0.09
C ARG A 90 7.48 -11.72 1.18
N ILE A 91 8.65 -12.03 1.75
CA ILE A 91 9.33 -11.16 2.72
C ILE A 91 9.79 -9.86 2.05
N ARG A 92 10.25 -9.92 0.79
CA ARG A 92 10.57 -8.71 0.02
C ARG A 92 9.34 -7.82 -0.16
N THR A 93 8.18 -8.39 -0.49
CA THR A 93 6.92 -7.63 -0.58
C THR A 93 6.52 -7.00 0.75
N LEU A 94 6.59 -7.74 1.88
CA LEU A 94 6.34 -7.16 3.21
C LEU A 94 7.31 -6.01 3.53
N ARG A 95 8.58 -6.14 3.13
CA ARG A 95 9.59 -5.09 3.29
C ARG A 95 9.26 -3.86 2.44
N GLN A 96 8.77 -4.04 1.21
CA GLN A 96 8.31 -2.94 0.36
C GLN A 96 7.16 -2.19 1.03
N PHE A 97 6.17 -2.88 1.58
CA PHE A 97 5.05 -2.26 2.31
C PHE A 97 5.53 -1.45 3.52
N TYR A 98 6.48 -1.99 4.28
CA TYR A 98 7.08 -1.26 5.40
C TYR A 98 7.80 0.01 4.94
N PHE A 99 8.60 -0.04 3.88
CA PHE A 99 9.29 1.16 3.39
C PHE A 99 8.35 2.19 2.80
N PHE A 100 7.29 1.75 2.11
CA PHE A 100 6.24 2.65 1.67
C PHE A 100 5.57 3.35 2.86
N SER A 101 5.33 2.64 3.96
CA SER A 101 4.75 3.24 5.17
C SER A 101 5.65 4.27 5.85
N GLN A 102 6.95 4.36 5.50
CA GLN A 102 7.84 5.41 6.00
C GLN A 102 7.80 6.69 5.14
N LYS A 103 7.20 6.62 3.95
CA LYS A 103 7.01 7.78 3.06
C LYS A 103 5.74 8.58 3.39
N ILE A 104 4.85 8.00 4.18
CA ILE A 104 3.59 8.59 4.66
C ILE A 104 3.79 9.06 6.10
#